data_AF-A0AA44TDP7-F1
#
_entry.id   AF-A0AA44TDP7-F1
#
_cell.length_a   1.000
_cell.length_b   1.000
_cell.length_c   1.000
_cell.angle_alpha   90.00
_cell.angle_beta   90.00
_cell.angle_gamma   90.00
#
_symmetry.space_group_name_H-M   'P 1'
#
loop_
_entity.id
_entity.type
_entity.pdbx_description
1 polymer ?
#
loop_
_entity_poly.entity_id
_entity_poly.type
_entity_poly.pdbx_seq_one_letter_code
_entity_poly.pdbx_strand_id
1 'polypeptide(L)'
;MLHKASQFTIKLSSIVLSLLLLLNLPYLFMTQGRFTFQPIQFFKQISIMLKQVFSPDSLIVLSSDAKFGNFKKTPLFPTVLEPYVYSFTVLFVAFFLALFLSSSMAFFYFLAKDSIKKWINRFVFILEAVPDMMMMICLQMFFIWLLRKFGDSPVTIISFNENRAYLLPILSLTILPTLQMFRMMILYIKEEHEKQYVEVAYGKGLSSSYILRVHLFKNIAIHFFHHLKTIFVFLLSNLFILEFIFNMQGII
;
A
#
# COMPACT_ATOMS: atom_id res chain seq x y z
N MET A 1 -11.08 -13.86 26.83
CA MET A 1 -10.62 -12.56 26.25
C MET A 1 -9.26 -12.14 26.81
N LEU A 2 -9.06 -12.12 28.14
CA LEU A 2 -7.78 -11.75 28.78
C LEU A 2 -6.54 -12.51 28.28
N HIS A 3 -6.65 -13.82 28.05
CA HIS A 3 -5.51 -14.61 27.57
C HIS A 3 -5.03 -14.18 26.16
N LYS A 4 -5.95 -13.85 25.25
CA LYS A 4 -5.60 -13.34 23.90
C LYS A 4 -4.96 -11.95 23.96
N ALA A 5 -5.44 -11.09 24.87
CA ALA A 5 -4.87 -9.75 25.08
C ALA A 5 -3.44 -9.85 25.65
N SER A 6 -3.24 -10.69 26.66
CA SER A 6 -1.92 -10.94 27.26
C SER A 6 -0.92 -11.51 26.25
N GLN A 7 -1.34 -12.48 25.41
CA GLN A 7 -0.48 -12.99 24.34
C GLN A 7 -0.11 -11.91 23.32
N PHE A 8 -1.05 -11.02 22.98
CA PHE A 8 -0.79 -9.91 22.07
C PHE A 8 0.23 -8.92 22.66
N THR A 9 0.07 -8.52 23.92
CA THR A 9 1.00 -7.58 24.57
C THR A 9 2.40 -8.16 24.70
N ILE A 10 2.53 -9.45 25.03
CA ILE A 10 3.84 -10.14 25.10
C ILE A 10 4.50 -10.16 23.72
N LYS A 11 3.76 -10.51 22.66
CA LYS A 11 4.29 -10.49 21.28
C LYS A 11 4.74 -9.10 20.87
N LEU A 12 3.93 -8.07 21.15
CA LEU A 12 4.27 -6.69 20.84
C LEU A 12 5.54 -6.24 21.57
N SER A 13 5.63 -6.51 22.88
CA SER A 13 6.81 -6.17 23.67
C SER A 13 8.06 -6.89 23.18
N SER A 14 7.95 -8.16 22.79
CA SER A 14 9.06 -8.94 22.25
C SER A 14 9.57 -8.36 20.93
N ILE A 15 8.65 -7.95 20.03
CA ILE A 15 9.00 -7.28 18.77
C ILE A 15 9.75 -5.97 19.05
N VAL A 16 9.23 -5.11 19.93
CA VAL A 16 9.87 -3.83 20.26
C VAL A 16 11.26 -4.05 20.85
N LEU A 17 11.42 -5.02 21.77
CA LEU A 17 12.71 -5.36 22.35
C LEU A 17 13.70 -5.87 21.29
N SER A 18 13.25 -6.77 20.40
CA SER A 18 14.07 -7.30 19.33
C SER A 18 14.55 -6.21 18.37
N LEU A 19 13.67 -5.26 18.05
CA LEU A 19 13.98 -4.13 17.19
C LEU A 19 15.02 -3.21 17.84
N LEU A 20 14.84 -2.90 19.13
CA LEU A 20 15.80 -2.10 19.91
C LEU A 20 17.18 -2.75 19.94
N LEU A 21 17.25 -4.06 20.15
CA LEU A 21 18.52 -4.79 20.17
C LEU A 21 19.18 -4.78 18.79
N LEU A 22 18.41 -5.06 17.73
CA LEU A 22 18.90 -5.11 16.35
C LEU A 22 19.42 -3.75 15.88
N LEU A 23 18.68 -2.67 16.12
CA LEU A 23 19.06 -1.31 15.71
C LEU A 23 20.35 -0.83 16.41
N ASN A 24 20.61 -1.32 17.62
CA ASN A 24 21.80 -0.93 18.38
C ASN A 24 22.97 -1.92 18.24
N LEU A 25 22.79 -3.04 17.54
CA LEU A 25 23.81 -4.07 17.36
C LEU A 25 25.13 -3.55 16.76
N PRO A 26 25.15 -2.57 15.83
CA PRO A 26 26.40 -1.99 15.34
C PRO A 26 27.27 -1.41 16.47
N TYR A 27 26.67 -0.80 17.49
CA TYR A 27 27.39 -0.20 18.62
C TYR A 27 28.04 -1.23 19.56
N LEU A 28 27.71 -2.52 19.42
CA LEU A 28 28.38 -3.60 20.14
C LEU A 28 29.75 -3.94 19.52
N PHE A 29 29.89 -3.74 18.21
CA PHE A 29 31.04 -4.22 17.43
C PHE A 29 31.82 -3.12 16.72
N MET A 30 31.25 -1.93 16.54
CA MET A 30 31.84 -0.85 15.74
C MET A 30 31.98 0.43 16.55
N THR A 31 33.24 0.89 16.67
CA THR A 31 33.57 2.17 17.29
C THR A 31 34.57 2.87 16.40
N GLN A 32 34.21 4.06 15.90
CA GLN A 32 35.08 4.88 15.03
C GLN A 32 35.69 4.11 13.83
N GLY A 33 34.90 3.22 13.21
CA GLY A 33 35.30 2.46 12.03
C GLY A 33 36.22 1.26 12.29
N ARG A 34 36.46 0.88 13.56
CA ARG A 34 37.21 -0.33 13.93
C ARG A 34 36.30 -1.35 14.59
N PHE A 35 36.56 -2.63 14.32
CA PHE A 35 35.88 -3.74 14.96
C PHE A 35 36.39 -3.90 16.39
N THR A 36 35.56 -3.54 17.38
CA THR A 36 35.87 -3.63 18.82
C THR A 36 34.64 -4.09 19.59
N PHE A 37 34.79 -5.02 20.53
CA PHE A 37 33.69 -5.49 21.36
C PHE A 37 33.47 -4.57 22.56
N GLN A 38 32.38 -3.78 22.56
CA GLN A 38 32.11 -2.78 23.59
C GLN A 38 30.69 -2.89 24.18
N PRO A 39 30.45 -3.83 25.12
CA PRO A 39 29.14 -4.05 25.74
C PRO A 39 28.57 -2.81 26.44
N ILE A 40 29.43 -2.01 27.08
CA ILE A 40 29.01 -0.80 27.80
C ILE A 40 28.41 0.23 26.84
N GLN A 41 29.01 0.41 25.66
CA GLN A 41 28.54 1.35 24.66
C GLN A 41 27.20 0.91 24.06
N PHE A 42 27.02 -0.40 23.83
CA PHE A 42 25.76 -0.99 23.40
C PHE A 42 24.60 -0.69 24.37
N PHE A 43 24.76 -0.99 25.67
CA PHE A 43 23.72 -0.71 26.66
C PHE A 43 23.46 0.79 26.85
N LYS A 44 24.52 1.60 26.77
CA LYS A 44 24.39 3.07 26.79
C LYS A 44 23.54 3.57 25.63
N GLN A 45 23.77 3.05 24.42
CA GLN A 45 23.02 3.45 23.23
C GLN A 45 21.55 3.01 23.31
N ILE A 46 21.27 1.81 23.81
CA ILE A 46 19.89 1.36 24.06
C ILE A 46 19.18 2.33 25.02
N SER A 47 19.83 2.74 26.11
CA SER A 47 19.24 3.68 27.07
C SER A 47 18.98 5.06 26.44
N ILE A 48 19.92 5.56 25.63
CA ILE A 48 19.76 6.82 24.89
C ILE A 48 18.58 6.72 23.92
N MET A 49 18.51 5.65 23.14
CA MET A 49 17.45 5.45 22.15
C MET A 49 16.08 5.32 22.83
N LEU A 50 15.98 4.62 23.97
CA LEU A 50 14.76 4.58 24.78
C LEU A 50 14.34 5.97 25.24
N LYS A 51 15.26 6.80 25.76
CA LYS A 51 14.95 8.17 26.18
C LYS A 51 14.49 9.05 25.01
N GLN A 52 15.10 8.89 23.84
CA GLN A 52 14.73 9.61 22.62
C GLN A 52 13.33 9.24 22.13
N VAL A 53 12.93 7.96 22.22
CA VAL A 53 11.56 7.51 21.89
C VAL A 53 10.51 8.21 22.76
N PHE A 54 10.81 8.45 24.03
CA PHE A 54 9.91 9.17 24.96
C PHE A 54 10.05 10.70 24.91
N SER A 55 10.98 11.24 24.11
CA SER A 55 11.22 12.69 23.97
C SER A 55 11.23 13.12 22.49
N PRO A 56 10.07 13.09 21.80
CA PRO A 56 10.00 13.26 20.34
C PRO A 56 10.54 14.62 19.85
N ASP A 57 10.38 15.66 20.67
CA ASP A 57 10.79 17.04 20.36
C ASP A 57 12.33 17.21 20.28
N SER A 58 13.08 16.26 20.85
CA SER A 58 14.55 16.29 20.86
C SER A 58 15.19 15.65 19.63
N LEU A 59 14.40 15.00 18.78
CA LEU A 59 14.87 14.36 17.55
C LEU A 59 15.11 15.42 16.48
N ILE A 60 16.32 15.48 15.95
CA ILE A 60 16.71 16.44 14.91
C ILE A 60 17.02 15.68 13.63
N VAL A 61 16.43 16.12 12.52
CA VAL A 61 16.75 15.64 11.17
C VAL A 61 17.66 16.65 10.49
N LEU A 62 18.65 16.14 9.76
CA LEU A 62 19.42 16.92 8.81
C LEU A 62 18.63 16.98 7.50
N SER A 63 17.74 17.97 7.37
CA SER A 63 17.05 18.20 6.11
C SER A 63 17.98 18.93 5.14
N SER A 64 18.20 18.36 3.95
CA SER A 64 18.91 19.02 2.87
C SER A 64 17.99 20.07 2.25
N ASP A 65 18.38 21.35 2.29
CA ASP A 65 17.63 22.41 1.61
C ASP A 65 17.88 22.29 0.10
N ALA A 66 16.88 21.79 -0.64
CA ALA A 66 16.97 21.54 -2.07
C ALA A 66 17.30 22.80 -2.89
N LYS A 67 17.19 23.99 -2.30
CA LYS A 67 17.54 25.27 -2.94
C LYS A 67 19.00 25.71 -2.73
N PHE A 68 19.75 25.18 -1.76
CA PHE A 68 21.06 25.77 -1.39
C PHE A 68 22.14 24.81 -0.87
N GLY A 69 21.93 23.49 -0.82
CA GLY A 69 22.98 22.53 -0.41
C GLY A 69 23.44 22.65 1.05
N ASN A 70 22.71 23.41 1.86
CA ASN A 70 22.96 23.56 3.29
C ASN A 70 22.10 22.57 4.08
N PHE A 71 22.72 21.84 5.01
CA PHE A 71 22.00 20.98 5.95
C PHE A 71 21.38 21.82 7.06
N LYS A 72 20.06 21.97 7.05
CA LYS A 72 19.35 22.62 8.14
C LYS A 72 18.99 21.57 9.18
N LYS A 73 19.38 21.80 10.44
CA LYS A 73 18.92 21.01 11.58
C LYS A 73 17.48 21.42 11.87
N THR A 74 16.53 20.58 11.49
CA THR A 74 15.09 20.79 11.75
C THR A 74 14.60 19.76 12.76
N PRO A 75 13.64 20.11 13.63
CA PRO A 75 13.06 19.13 14.52
C PRO A 75 12.31 18.08 13.68
N LEU A 76 12.46 16.81 14.05
CA LEU A 76 11.86 15.67 13.34
C LEU A 76 10.34 15.79 13.39
N PHE A 77 9.79 16.02 14.58
CA PHE A 77 8.38 16.35 14.78
C PHE A 77 8.22 17.86 14.93
N PRO A 78 7.25 18.50 14.25
CA PRO A 78 6.17 17.91 13.44
C PRO A 78 6.52 17.71 11.97
N THR A 79 7.72 18.07 11.52
CA THR A 79 8.08 18.16 10.09
C THR A 79 7.87 16.85 9.31
N VAL A 80 8.10 15.68 9.92
CA VAL A 80 7.84 14.39 9.26
C VAL A 80 6.37 14.03 9.13
N LEU A 81 5.45 14.66 9.88
CA LEU A 81 4.05 14.26 9.85
C LEU A 81 3.40 14.61 8.51
N GLU A 82 3.77 15.75 7.92
CA GLU A 82 3.13 16.24 6.70
C GLU A 82 3.40 15.35 5.49
N PRO A 83 4.65 14.91 5.21
CA PRO A 83 4.92 13.96 4.15
C PRO A 83 4.34 12.55 4.42
N TYR A 84 4.32 12.12 5.69
CA TYR A 84 3.67 10.87 6.08
C TYR A 84 2.17 10.88 5.78
N VAL A 85 1.46 11.94 6.19
CA VAL A 85 0.03 12.09 5.92
C VAL A 85 -0.24 12.11 4.42
N TYR A 86 0.62 12.76 3.63
CA TYR A 86 0.49 12.79 2.18
C TYR A 86 0.58 11.39 1.57
N SER A 87 1.64 10.63 1.86
CA SER A 87 1.85 9.28 1.34
C SER A 87 0.75 8.31 1.78
N PHE A 88 0.35 8.35 3.05
CA PHE A 88 -0.74 7.52 3.54
C PHE A 88 -2.08 7.89 2.91
N THR A 89 -2.34 9.17 2.63
CA THR A 89 -3.55 9.59 1.92
C THR A 89 -3.59 8.96 0.53
N VAL A 90 -2.49 9.03 -0.23
CA VAL A 90 -2.39 8.40 -1.56
C VAL A 90 -2.60 6.88 -1.47
N LEU A 91 -1.95 6.22 -0.50
CA LEU A 91 -2.07 4.78 -0.31
C LEU A 91 -3.51 4.34 0.03
N PHE A 92 -4.16 5.00 1.00
CA PHE A 92 -5.51 4.63 1.42
C PHE A 92 -6.54 4.91 0.32
N VAL A 93 -6.44 6.07 -0.35
CA VAL A 93 -7.35 6.38 -1.45
C VAL A 93 -7.20 5.37 -2.59
N ALA A 94 -5.95 5.03 -2.96
CA ALA A 94 -5.71 4.01 -3.98
C ALA A 94 -6.22 2.63 -3.57
N PHE A 95 -6.02 2.22 -2.31
CA PHE A 95 -6.50 0.94 -1.79
C PHE A 95 -8.03 0.83 -1.84
N PHE A 96 -8.76 1.85 -1.35
CA PHE A 96 -10.22 1.85 -1.37
C PHE A 96 -10.78 1.98 -2.78
N LEU A 97 -10.13 2.76 -3.65
CA LEU A 97 -10.51 2.85 -5.05
C LEU A 97 -10.32 1.50 -5.75
N ALA A 98 -9.21 0.80 -5.51
CA ALA A 98 -8.95 -0.52 -6.07
C ALA A 98 -9.99 -1.55 -5.59
N LEU A 99 -10.31 -1.53 -4.29
CA LEU A 99 -11.33 -2.38 -3.69
C LEU A 99 -12.72 -2.17 -4.34
N PHE A 100 -13.09 -0.91 -4.57
CA PHE A 100 -14.35 -0.55 -5.19
C PHE A 100 -14.39 -0.98 -6.67
N LEU A 101 -13.34 -0.68 -7.43
CA LEU A 101 -13.23 -1.04 -8.85
C LEU A 101 -13.20 -2.55 -9.04
N SER A 102 -12.42 -3.29 -8.25
CA SER A 102 -12.31 -4.74 -8.37
C SER A 102 -13.62 -5.43 -8.04
N SER A 103 -14.32 -4.98 -7.00
CA SER A 103 -15.62 -5.51 -6.59
C SER A 103 -16.68 -5.25 -7.66
N SER A 104 -16.69 -4.05 -8.24
CA SER A 104 -17.58 -3.68 -9.34
C SER A 104 -17.28 -4.52 -10.59
N MET A 105 -16.01 -4.63 -10.97
CA MET A 105 -15.59 -5.47 -12.10
C MET A 105 -15.98 -6.94 -11.89
N ALA A 106 -15.77 -7.50 -10.70
CA ALA A 106 -16.16 -8.87 -10.36
C ALA A 106 -17.68 -9.05 -10.49
N PHE A 107 -18.46 -8.12 -9.96
CA PHE A 107 -19.92 -8.15 -10.05
C PHE A 107 -20.40 -8.20 -11.51
N PHE A 108 -19.90 -7.29 -12.36
CA PHE A 108 -20.26 -7.26 -13.78
C PHE A 108 -19.72 -8.47 -14.55
N TYR A 109 -18.52 -8.95 -14.22
CA TYR A 109 -17.92 -10.12 -14.86
C TYR A 109 -18.78 -11.39 -14.69
N PHE A 110 -19.34 -11.61 -13.50
CA PHE A 110 -20.21 -12.78 -13.26
C PHE A 110 -21.57 -12.69 -13.96
N LEU A 111 -22.07 -11.47 -14.19
CA LEU A 111 -23.31 -11.25 -14.94
C LEU A 111 -23.11 -11.20 -16.46
N ALA A 112 -21.85 -11.09 -16.92
CA ALA A 112 -21.52 -10.97 -18.33
C ALA A 112 -21.66 -12.30 -19.08
N LYS A 113 -21.86 -12.20 -20.41
CA LYS A 113 -21.81 -13.35 -21.33
C LYS A 113 -20.38 -13.88 -21.49
N ASP A 114 -20.23 -15.14 -21.88
CA ASP A 114 -18.90 -15.78 -21.96
C ASP A 114 -17.95 -15.12 -22.96
N SER A 115 -18.46 -14.56 -24.06
CA SER A 115 -17.64 -13.79 -25.01
C SER A 115 -17.00 -12.55 -24.35
N ILE A 116 -17.74 -11.87 -23.47
CA ILE A 116 -17.27 -10.69 -22.74
C ILE A 116 -16.26 -11.12 -21.67
N LYS A 117 -16.55 -12.20 -20.93
CA LYS A 117 -15.60 -12.78 -19.95
C LYS A 117 -14.26 -13.12 -20.59
N LYS A 118 -14.26 -13.77 -21.77
CA LYS A 118 -13.05 -14.08 -22.55
C LYS A 118 -12.28 -12.82 -22.94
N TRP A 119 -12.97 -11.74 -23.30
CA TRP A 119 -12.32 -10.46 -23.63
C TRP A 119 -11.71 -9.79 -22.40
N ILE A 120 -12.46 -9.70 -21.29
CA ILE A 120 -11.99 -9.15 -20.02
C ILE A 120 -10.75 -9.91 -19.53
N ASN A 121 -10.79 -11.25 -19.51
CA ASN A 121 -9.66 -12.06 -19.05
C ASN A 121 -8.40 -11.85 -19.90
N ARG A 122 -8.54 -11.69 -21.23
CA ARG A 122 -7.40 -11.37 -22.10
C ARG A 122 -6.82 -9.99 -21.78
N PHE A 123 -7.67 -8.98 -21.60
CA PHE A 123 -7.23 -7.63 -21.26
C PHE A 123 -6.52 -7.58 -19.91
N VAL A 124 -7.11 -8.19 -18.89
CA VAL A 124 -6.52 -8.29 -17.54
C VAL A 124 -5.20 -9.06 -17.57
N PHE A 125 -5.12 -10.16 -18.34
CA PHE A 125 -3.88 -10.92 -18.51
C PHE A 125 -2.75 -10.08 -19.13
N ILE A 126 -3.05 -9.29 -20.16
CA ILE A 126 -2.05 -8.40 -20.78
C ILE A 126 -1.57 -7.35 -19.80
N LEU A 127 -2.49 -6.71 -19.05
CA LEU A 127 -2.11 -5.68 -18.09
C LEU A 127 -1.29 -6.23 -16.92
N GLU A 128 -1.61 -7.43 -16.43
CA GLU A 128 -0.83 -8.07 -15.35
C GLU A 128 0.55 -8.52 -15.78
N ALA A 129 0.77 -8.77 -17.07
CA ALA A 129 2.10 -9.10 -17.59
C ALA A 129 3.05 -7.89 -17.56
N VAL A 130 2.52 -6.68 -17.40
CA VAL A 130 3.32 -5.45 -17.29
C VAL A 130 3.83 -5.30 -15.84
N PRO A 131 5.14 -5.13 -15.63
CA PRO A 131 5.67 -4.77 -14.32
C PRO A 131 5.03 -3.51 -13.74
N ASP A 132 4.81 -3.47 -12.43
CA ASP A 132 4.19 -2.35 -11.71
C ASP A 132 4.88 -1.01 -12.01
N MET A 133 6.20 -0.97 -11.85
CA MET A 133 7.08 0.13 -12.23
C MET A 133 6.83 0.64 -13.65
N MET A 134 6.78 -0.29 -14.61
CA MET A 134 6.56 0.06 -16.02
C MET A 134 5.16 0.63 -16.23
N MET A 135 4.16 0.10 -15.55
CA MET A 135 2.80 0.61 -15.62
C MET A 135 2.72 2.06 -15.12
N MET A 136 3.43 2.40 -14.03
CA MET A 136 3.51 3.78 -13.53
C MET A 136 4.13 4.72 -14.57
N ILE A 137 5.26 4.33 -15.18
CA ILE A 137 5.94 5.13 -16.20
C ILE A 137 5.06 5.29 -17.46
N CYS A 138 4.40 4.22 -17.91
CA CYS A 138 3.48 4.27 -19.04
C CYS A 138 2.30 5.21 -18.78
N LEU A 139 1.70 5.15 -17.58
CA LEU A 139 0.61 6.06 -17.21
C LEU A 139 1.11 7.50 -17.15
N GLN A 140 2.29 7.74 -16.58
CA GLN A 140 2.91 9.06 -16.54
C GLN A 140 3.14 9.63 -17.95
N MET A 141 3.72 8.86 -18.87
CA MET A 141 3.90 9.26 -20.26
C MET A 141 2.57 9.56 -20.95
N PHE A 142 1.55 8.72 -20.73
CA PHE A 142 0.21 8.92 -21.28
C PHE A 142 -0.40 10.25 -20.83
N PHE A 143 -0.32 10.58 -19.54
CA PHE A 143 -0.85 11.84 -19.01
C PHE A 143 -0.06 13.07 -19.50
N ILE A 144 1.26 12.96 -19.64
CA ILE A 144 2.09 14.02 -20.24
C ILE A 144 1.69 14.25 -21.70
N TRP A 145 1.45 13.18 -22.47
CA TRP A 145 0.98 13.30 -23.84
C TRP A 145 -0.42 13.93 -23.91
N LEU A 146 -1.33 13.55 -23.01
CA LEU A 146 -2.68 14.12 -22.92
C LEU A 146 -2.62 15.64 -22.66
N LEU A 147 -1.80 16.08 -21.69
CA LEU A 147 -1.57 17.50 -21.42
C LEU A 147 -1.14 18.27 -22.65
N ARG A 148 -0.11 17.77 -23.35
CA ARG A 148 0.45 18.43 -24.53
C ARG A 148 -0.58 18.59 -25.65
N LYS A 149 -1.52 17.64 -25.76
CA LYS A 149 -2.55 17.65 -26.80
C LYS A 149 -3.72 18.58 -26.47
N PHE A 150 -4.16 18.62 -25.21
CA PHE A 150 -5.38 19.31 -24.79
C PHE A 150 -5.15 20.68 -24.14
N GLY A 151 -3.90 21.11 -23.98
CA GLY A 151 -3.51 22.50 -23.67
C GLY A 151 -3.66 22.89 -22.20
N ASP A 152 -4.73 22.42 -21.54
CA ASP A 152 -5.00 22.64 -20.13
C ASP A 152 -5.45 21.34 -19.47
N SER A 153 -4.81 20.98 -18.36
CA SER A 153 -5.40 20.06 -17.40
C SER A 153 -5.48 20.75 -16.05
N PRO A 154 -6.61 20.64 -15.34
CA PRO A 154 -6.71 21.09 -13.95
C PRO A 154 -5.89 20.20 -12.99
N VAL A 155 -5.09 19.26 -13.49
CA VAL A 155 -4.43 18.22 -12.71
C VAL A 155 -2.91 18.37 -12.75
N THR A 156 -2.33 18.62 -11.58
CA THR A 156 -0.89 18.53 -11.31
C THR A 156 -0.41 17.10 -11.49
N ILE A 157 0.39 16.86 -12.54
CA ILE A 157 0.90 15.54 -12.95
C ILE A 157 2.24 15.22 -12.29
N ILE A 158 3.04 16.24 -11.99
CA ILE A 158 4.31 16.13 -11.28
C ILE A 158 4.21 17.01 -10.04
N SER A 159 4.68 16.50 -8.90
CA SER A 159 4.81 17.35 -7.72
C SER A 159 5.98 18.30 -7.96
N PHE A 160 5.68 19.57 -8.19
CA PHE A 160 6.69 20.61 -8.39
C PHE A 160 6.46 21.76 -7.41
N ASN A 161 7.47 22.03 -6.59
CA ASN A 161 7.43 23.01 -5.50
C ASN A 161 6.29 22.71 -4.50
N GLU A 162 5.30 23.58 -4.36
CA GLU A 162 4.19 23.46 -3.39
C GLU A 162 2.96 22.70 -3.93
N ASN A 163 2.94 22.38 -5.22
CA ASN A 163 1.81 21.72 -5.87
C ASN A 163 1.94 20.20 -5.79
N ARG A 164 1.23 19.58 -4.85
CA ARG A 164 1.19 18.12 -4.65
C ARG A 164 0.32 17.43 -5.71
N ALA A 165 0.90 16.47 -6.42
CA ALA A 165 0.19 15.64 -7.39
C ALA A 165 -0.53 14.47 -6.71
N TYR A 166 -1.85 14.54 -6.55
CA TYR A 166 -2.62 13.43 -5.97
C TYR A 166 -3.17 12.46 -7.02
N LEU A 167 -3.80 12.98 -8.08
CA LEU A 167 -4.58 12.14 -9.00
C LEU A 167 -3.76 11.05 -9.68
N LEU A 168 -2.63 11.45 -10.29
CA LEU A 168 -1.83 10.54 -11.11
C LEU A 168 -1.14 9.44 -10.28
N PRO A 169 -0.53 9.75 -9.13
CA PRO A 169 -0.02 8.71 -8.24
C PRO A 169 -1.11 7.76 -7.74
N ILE A 170 -2.28 8.29 -7.34
CA ILE A 170 -3.41 7.45 -6.89
C ILE A 170 -3.84 6.49 -8.00
N LEU A 171 -4.03 6.99 -9.23
CA LEU A 171 -4.42 6.15 -10.36
C LEU A 171 -3.36 5.09 -10.68
N SER A 172 -2.08 5.47 -10.69
CA SER A 172 -0.96 4.56 -10.95
C SER A 172 -0.91 3.43 -9.92
N LEU A 173 -1.09 3.78 -8.64
CA LEU A 173 -1.07 2.83 -7.53
C LEU A 173 -2.31 1.93 -7.51
N THR A 174 -3.44 2.38 -8.06
CA THR A 174 -4.73 1.66 -8.04
C THR A 174 -4.80 0.52 -9.05
N ILE A 175 -4.20 0.68 -10.24
CA ILE A 175 -4.44 -0.20 -11.39
C ILE A 175 -4.09 -1.66 -11.07
N LEU A 176 -2.86 -1.93 -10.65
CA LEU A 176 -2.41 -3.31 -10.45
C LEU A 176 -3.13 -4.02 -9.29
N PRO A 177 -3.30 -3.40 -8.10
CA PRO A 177 -4.13 -3.97 -7.04
C PRO A 177 -5.56 -4.26 -7.48
N THR A 178 -6.15 -3.42 -8.34
CA THR A 178 -7.50 -3.67 -8.88
C THR A 178 -7.55 -4.99 -9.66
N LEU A 179 -6.56 -5.24 -10.53
CA LEU A 179 -6.46 -6.46 -11.33
C LEU A 179 -6.24 -7.70 -10.46
N GLN A 180 -5.34 -7.59 -9.47
CA GLN A 180 -5.06 -8.67 -8.52
C GLN A 180 -6.28 -9.01 -7.66
N MET A 181 -6.92 -7.99 -7.05
CA MET A 181 -8.15 -8.17 -6.28
C MET A 181 -9.26 -8.79 -7.13
N PHE A 182 -9.44 -8.30 -8.36
CA PHE A 182 -10.46 -8.79 -9.29
C PHE A 182 -10.25 -10.28 -9.61
N ARG A 183 -9.02 -10.70 -9.93
CA ARG A 183 -8.71 -12.10 -10.22
C ARG A 183 -8.98 -13.01 -9.03
N MET A 184 -8.61 -12.57 -7.83
CA MET A 184 -8.87 -13.32 -6.61
C MET A 184 -10.36 -13.41 -6.27
N MET A 185 -11.12 -12.33 -6.49
CA MET A 185 -12.58 -12.38 -6.36
C MET A 185 -13.20 -13.35 -7.36
N ILE A 186 -12.73 -13.40 -8.60
CA ILE A 186 -13.21 -14.40 -9.57
C ILE A 186 -12.94 -15.82 -9.08
N LEU A 187 -11.73 -16.08 -8.58
CA LEU A 187 -11.36 -17.39 -8.06
C LEU A 187 -12.30 -17.80 -6.92
N TYR A 188 -12.44 -16.96 -5.90
CA TYR A 188 -13.28 -17.27 -4.75
C TYR A 188 -14.77 -17.37 -5.08
N ILE A 189 -15.29 -16.53 -5.97
CA ILE A 189 -16.69 -16.63 -6.39
C ILE A 189 -16.92 -17.92 -7.18
N LYS A 190 -15.98 -18.36 -8.03
CA LYS A 190 -16.10 -19.64 -8.74
C LYS A 190 -16.13 -20.83 -7.79
N GLU A 191 -15.19 -20.89 -6.85
CA GLU A 191 -15.14 -21.93 -5.82
C GLU A 191 -16.42 -21.95 -4.96
N GLU A 192 -16.95 -20.77 -4.63
CA GLU A 192 -18.18 -20.64 -3.84
C GLU A 192 -19.44 -20.97 -4.64
N HIS A 193 -19.45 -20.71 -5.95
CA HIS A 193 -20.57 -20.96 -6.86
C HIS A 193 -20.84 -22.45 -7.06
N GLU A 194 -19.82 -23.30 -6.97
CA GLU A 194 -19.93 -24.76 -7.13
C GLU A 194 -20.60 -25.47 -5.94
N LYS A 195 -20.96 -24.75 -4.87
CA LYS A 195 -21.55 -25.34 -3.67
C LYS A 195 -23.05 -25.61 -3.83
N GLN A 196 -23.51 -26.73 -3.25
CA GLN A 196 -24.90 -27.22 -3.33
C GLN A 196 -25.97 -26.18 -2.94
N TYR A 197 -25.69 -25.30 -1.97
CA TYR A 197 -26.68 -24.30 -1.57
C TYR A 197 -26.98 -23.28 -2.69
N VAL A 198 -26.04 -23.06 -3.61
CA VAL A 198 -26.20 -22.17 -4.76
C VAL A 198 -27.16 -22.80 -5.77
N GLU A 199 -27.03 -24.11 -6.01
CA GLU A 199 -27.97 -24.88 -6.82
C GLU A 199 -29.39 -24.82 -6.26
N VAL A 200 -29.54 -24.99 -4.95
CA VAL A 200 -30.84 -24.83 -4.26
C VAL A 200 -31.38 -23.40 -4.40
N ALA A 201 -30.52 -22.38 -4.35
CA ALA A 201 -30.92 -20.99 -4.55
C ALA A 201 -31.45 -20.74 -5.97
N TYR A 202 -30.84 -21.34 -6.99
CA TYR A 202 -31.37 -21.34 -8.36
C TYR A 202 -32.69 -22.11 -8.47
N GLY A 203 -32.82 -23.28 -7.82
CA GLY A 203 -34.07 -24.05 -7.77
C GLY A 203 -35.24 -23.29 -7.13
N LYS A 204 -34.95 -22.31 -6.27
CA LYS A 204 -35.94 -21.37 -5.69
C LYS A 204 -36.31 -20.21 -6.62
N GLY A 205 -35.75 -20.13 -7.83
CA GLY A 205 -36.01 -19.06 -8.80
C GLY A 205 -35.32 -17.73 -8.50
N LEU A 206 -34.29 -17.71 -7.63
CA LEU A 206 -33.54 -16.49 -7.33
C LEU A 206 -32.67 -16.07 -8.54
N SER A 207 -32.63 -14.76 -8.81
CA SER A 207 -31.83 -14.23 -9.92
C SER A 207 -30.32 -14.31 -9.64
N SER A 208 -29.50 -14.52 -10.68
CA SER A 208 -28.03 -14.58 -10.55
C SER A 208 -27.44 -13.34 -9.85
N SER A 209 -28.01 -12.16 -10.09
CA SER A 209 -27.60 -10.91 -9.44
C SER A 209 -27.89 -10.91 -7.94
N TYR A 210 -29.05 -11.42 -7.54
CA TYR A 210 -29.42 -11.59 -6.14
C TYR A 210 -28.51 -12.60 -5.45
N ILE A 211 -28.31 -13.78 -6.06
CA ILE A 211 -27.45 -14.83 -5.51
C ILE A 211 -26.02 -14.32 -5.32
N LEU A 212 -25.48 -13.62 -6.33
CA LEU A 212 -24.14 -13.05 -6.28
C LEU A 212 -23.99 -12.06 -5.12
N ARG A 213 -24.89 -11.07 -5.02
CA ARG A 213 -24.78 -10.00 -4.02
C ARG A 213 -25.02 -10.49 -2.59
N VAL A 214 -26.06 -11.30 -2.38
CA VAL A 214 -26.55 -11.66 -1.04
C VAL A 214 -25.84 -12.89 -0.48
N HIS A 215 -25.56 -13.88 -1.34
CA HIS A 215 -24.97 -15.15 -0.90
C HIS A 215 -23.46 -15.21 -1.19
N LEU A 216 -23.04 -15.07 -2.46
CA LEU A 216 -21.65 -15.31 -2.84
C LEU A 216 -20.69 -14.26 -2.26
N PHE A 217 -20.96 -12.97 -2.47
CA PHE A 217 -20.11 -11.89 -1.96
C PHE A 217 -19.98 -11.91 -0.43
N LYS A 218 -21.06 -12.27 0.28
CA LYS A 218 -21.05 -12.42 1.73
C LYS A 218 -20.17 -13.59 2.18
N ASN A 219 -20.24 -14.72 1.48
CA ASN A 219 -19.53 -15.93 1.87
C ASN A 219 -18.03 -15.87 1.54
N ILE A 220 -17.65 -15.23 0.43
CA ILE A 220 -16.23 -15.04 0.09
C ILE A 220 -15.55 -13.92 0.90
N ALA A 221 -16.31 -13.06 1.57
CA ALA A 221 -15.80 -11.84 2.21
C ALA A 221 -14.66 -12.14 3.21
N ILE A 222 -14.74 -13.25 3.94
CA ILE A 222 -13.70 -13.66 4.88
C ILE A 222 -12.39 -14.01 4.16
N HIS A 223 -12.46 -14.83 3.11
CA HIS A 223 -11.30 -15.22 2.30
C HIS A 223 -10.70 -14.01 1.61
N PHE A 224 -11.54 -13.15 1.05
CA PHE A 224 -11.11 -11.91 0.42
C PHE A 224 -10.45 -10.96 1.42
N PHE A 225 -10.99 -10.81 2.63
CA PHE A 225 -10.39 -9.99 3.68
C PHE A 225 -8.98 -10.46 4.07
N HIS A 226 -8.74 -11.78 4.09
CA HIS A 226 -7.39 -12.30 4.29
C HIS A 226 -6.44 -11.88 3.16
N HIS A 227 -6.91 -11.93 1.92
CA HIS A 227 -6.12 -11.51 0.76
C HIS A 227 -5.85 -10.00 0.71
N LEU A 228 -6.80 -9.17 1.18
CA LEU A 228 -6.62 -7.72 1.28
C LEU A 228 -5.40 -7.33 2.12
N LYS A 229 -5.03 -8.12 3.14
CA LYS A 229 -3.83 -7.86 3.95
C LYS A 229 -2.56 -7.96 3.10
N THR A 230 -2.47 -8.98 2.26
CA THR A 230 -1.33 -9.16 1.34
C THR A 230 -1.25 -8.00 0.35
N ILE A 231 -2.39 -7.59 -0.22
CA ILE A 231 -2.43 -6.46 -1.16
C ILE A 231 -2.08 -5.14 -0.48
N PHE A 232 -2.49 -4.93 0.77
CA PHE A 232 -2.13 -3.74 1.52
C PHE A 232 -0.61 -3.65 1.76
N VAL A 233 0.03 -4.76 2.12
CA VAL A 233 1.50 -4.82 2.25
C VAL A 233 2.18 -4.58 0.90
N PHE A 234 1.66 -5.19 -0.17
CA PHE A 234 2.16 -4.96 -1.53
C PHE A 234 2.08 -3.48 -1.94
N LEU A 235 0.96 -2.81 -1.65
CA LEU A 235 0.77 -1.37 -1.87
C LEU A 235 1.76 -0.52 -1.08
N LEU A 236 2.01 -0.88 0.18
CA LEU A 236 2.99 -0.20 1.03
C LEU A 236 4.40 -0.29 0.42
N SER A 237 4.78 -1.46 -0.11
CA SER A 237 6.05 -1.64 -0.82
C SER A 237 6.11 -0.84 -2.12
N ASN A 238 5.00 -0.76 -2.86
CA ASN A 238 4.93 -0.01 -4.12
C ASN A 238 4.88 1.51 -3.94
N LEU A 239 4.43 1.99 -2.77
CA LEU A 239 4.41 3.41 -2.45
C LEU A 239 5.81 4.03 -2.51
N PHE A 240 6.84 3.31 -2.05
CA PHE A 240 8.25 3.71 -2.15
C PHE A 240 8.64 4.04 -3.59
N ILE A 241 8.34 3.13 -4.50
CA ILE A 241 8.68 3.23 -5.91
C ILE A 241 7.96 4.42 -6.54
N LEU A 242 6.68 4.56 -6.21
CA LEU A 242 5.83 5.63 -6.67
C LEU A 242 6.34 7.00 -6.21
N GLU A 243 6.79 7.14 -4.96
CA GLU A 243 7.37 8.39 -4.45
C GLU A 243 8.57 8.83 -5.29
N PHE A 244 9.43 7.87 -5.64
CA PHE A 244 10.59 8.11 -6.50
C PHE A 244 10.21 8.50 -7.95
N ILE A 245 9.29 7.77 -8.59
CA ILE A 245 8.89 8.01 -9.99
C ILE A 245 8.19 9.37 -10.14
N PHE A 246 7.33 9.73 -9.20
CA PHE A 246 6.52 10.96 -9.27
C PHE A 246 7.18 12.16 -8.56
N ASN A 247 8.40 12.00 -8.05
CA ASN A 247 9.12 13.01 -7.26
C ASN A 247 8.23 13.60 -6.15
N MET A 248 7.52 12.73 -5.44
CA MET A 248 6.65 13.13 -4.35
C MET A 248 7.48 13.43 -3.11
N GLN A 249 7.18 14.53 -2.43
CA GLN A 249 7.69 14.82 -1.09
C GLN A 249 6.94 13.96 -0.07
N GLY A 250 7.18 12.66 -0.12
CA GLY A 250 6.53 11.64 0.69
C GLY A 250 7.33 11.29 1.93
N ILE A 251 7.13 10.08 2.45
CA ILE A 251 7.84 9.59 3.65
C ILE A 251 9.37 9.59 3.44
N ILE A 252 9.79 9.53 2.17
CA ILE A 252 11.17 9.31 1.71
C ILE A 252 11.60 10.49 0.84
#